data_AF-A0A563F2X3-F1
#
_entry.id   AF-A0A563F2X3-F1
#
_cell.length_a   1.000
_cell.length_b   1.000
_cell.length_c   1.000
_cell.angle_alpha   90.00
_cell.angle_beta   90.00
_cell.angle_gamma   90.00
#
_symmetry.space_group_name_H-M   'P 1'
#
loop_
_entity.id
_entity.type
_entity.pdbx_description
1 polymer ?
#
loop_
_entity_poly.entity_id
_entity_poly.type
_entity_poly.pdbx_seq_one_letter_code
_entity_poly.pdbx_strand_id
1 'polypeptide(L)'
;MNQRVAWLAVIAALVLAGGIVVARSVMRSSTTGVAVVTVPSAVPTQEPPTTTIATSTLADPDPDRATEMVQLIPVDRTGTPAAGYTVLAGEEVSNCGQSSAGMDSDIVMCVPSAARADVCWVTPNRTTLLCGTTPWEKTLKRMTSTAPVVRVAAPTDPVPWGLELADGAKCQVRNGGSWPGRADGLNGAYYCDRDGEFVLIDDTHGVVNRSQEAWTAIVGGLGDNNQEFPPPVKVRVVKAYFASYATG
;
A
#
# COMPACT_ATOMS: atom_id res chain seq x y z
N MET A 1 -32.35 18.19 -28.66
CA MET A 1 -33.66 17.51 -28.80
C MET A 1 -33.46 16.08 -28.31
N ASN A 2 -33.57 15.75 -27.02
CA ASN A 2 -34.72 15.74 -26.08
C ASN A 2 -35.90 14.88 -26.54
N GLN A 3 -36.09 13.71 -25.90
CA GLN A 3 -37.30 13.19 -25.22
C GLN A 3 -37.19 11.66 -25.11
N ARG A 4 -36.91 11.06 -23.94
CA ARG A 4 -37.75 10.84 -22.74
C ARG A 4 -38.96 9.93 -22.96
N VAL A 5 -38.90 8.77 -22.29
CA VAL A 5 -39.92 8.20 -21.38
C VAL A 5 -41.25 7.75 -21.98
N ALA A 6 -41.45 6.43 -22.01
CA ALA A 6 -42.72 5.72 -22.20
C ALA A 6 -42.40 4.21 -22.20
N TRP A 7 -42.89 3.28 -21.38
CA TRP A 7 -43.99 3.22 -20.43
C TRP A 7 -43.72 2.04 -19.46
N LEU A 8 -44.02 2.26 -18.19
CA LEU A 8 -44.31 1.21 -17.20
C LEU A 8 -45.77 0.74 -17.36
N ALA A 9 -46.05 -0.47 -16.89
CA ALA A 9 -47.36 -1.09 -16.61
C ALA A 9 -47.91 -2.07 -17.66
N VAL A 10 -47.56 -3.35 -17.50
CA VAL A 10 -48.53 -4.45 -17.60
C VAL A 10 -48.25 -5.42 -16.44
N ILE A 11 -49.03 -5.27 -15.36
CA ILE A 11 -49.14 -6.24 -14.27
C ILE A 11 -50.52 -6.92 -14.41
N ALA A 12 -50.54 -8.20 -14.05
CA ALA A 12 -51.70 -9.05 -13.75
C ALA A 12 -52.31 -9.83 -14.93
N ALA A 13 -51.89 -11.09 -15.08
CA ALA A 13 -52.72 -12.26 -14.72
C ALA A 13 -52.09 -13.54 -15.29
N LEU A 14 -51.72 -14.49 -14.41
CA LEU A 14 -51.96 -15.94 -14.57
C LEU A 14 -51.23 -16.68 -13.44
N VAL A 15 -51.95 -16.86 -12.34
CA VAL A 15 -51.67 -17.87 -11.32
C VAL A 15 -52.22 -19.19 -11.86
N LEU A 16 -51.41 -20.25 -11.88
CA LEU A 16 -51.70 -21.61 -11.40
C LEU A 16 -50.82 -22.68 -12.09
N ALA A 17 -50.28 -23.56 -11.24
CA ALA A 17 -49.76 -24.91 -11.49
C ALA A 17 -48.25 -25.09 -11.79
N GLY A 18 -47.58 -25.82 -10.89
CA GLY A 18 -46.23 -26.38 -11.05
C GLY A 18 -45.26 -25.82 -10.00
N GLY A 19 -45.27 -26.26 -8.74
CA GLY A 19 -44.89 -27.62 -8.34
C GLY A 19 -43.51 -27.56 -7.68
N ILE A 20 -43.47 -27.17 -6.41
CA ILE A 20 -42.25 -27.08 -5.59
C ILE A 20 -41.79 -28.50 -5.25
N VAL A 21 -40.65 -28.93 -5.80
CA VAL A 21 -39.95 -30.13 -5.35
C VAL A 21 -39.16 -29.79 -4.08
N VAL A 22 -39.78 -30.00 -2.92
CA VAL A 22 -39.09 -30.02 -1.63
C VAL A 22 -38.41 -31.37 -1.49
N ALA A 23 -37.09 -31.42 -1.68
CA ALA A 23 -36.28 -32.58 -1.31
C ALA A 23 -36.25 -32.70 0.22
N ARG A 24 -37.18 -33.50 0.77
CA ARG A 24 -37.18 -33.92 2.18
C ARG A 24 -36.13 -35.01 2.38
N SER A 25 -34.97 -34.63 2.90
CA SER A 25 -33.99 -35.60 3.39
C SER A 25 -34.53 -36.24 4.68
N VAL A 26 -34.85 -37.53 4.57
CA VAL A 26 -35.33 -38.39 5.65
C VAL A 26 -34.23 -38.58 6.70
N MET A 27 -34.51 -38.16 7.93
CA MET A 27 -33.75 -38.55 9.12
C MET A 27 -33.91 -40.07 9.34
N ARG A 28 -32.80 -40.80 9.28
CA ARG A 28 -32.72 -42.16 9.84
C ARG A 28 -32.28 -42.06 11.29
N SER A 29 -33.21 -42.36 12.19
CA SER A 29 -32.92 -42.65 13.59
C SER A 29 -32.23 -44.02 13.67
N SER A 30 -30.96 -44.02 14.07
CA SER A 30 -30.26 -45.23 14.52
C SER A 30 -30.08 -45.12 16.03
N THR A 31 -30.90 -45.87 16.75
CA THR A 31 -30.80 -46.12 18.19
C THR A 31 -29.76 -47.20 18.41
N THR A 32 -28.56 -46.87 18.90
CA THR A 32 -27.72 -47.85 19.65
C THR A 32 -26.67 -47.14 20.51
N GLY A 33 -26.71 -47.42 21.82
CA GLY A 33 -25.53 -47.46 22.69
C GLY A 33 -25.03 -46.12 23.26
N VAL A 34 -25.57 -45.72 24.42
CA VAL A 34 -24.85 -44.82 25.34
C VAL A 34 -23.78 -45.63 26.05
N ALA A 35 -22.53 -45.56 25.58
CA ALA A 35 -21.38 -45.92 26.38
C ALA A 35 -20.88 -44.65 27.10
N VAL A 36 -21.10 -44.58 28.40
CA VAL A 36 -20.50 -43.56 29.27
C VAL A 36 -19.02 -43.89 29.42
N VAL A 37 -18.18 -43.24 28.62
CA VAL A 37 -16.73 -43.19 28.88
C VAL A 37 -16.49 -41.98 29.75
N THR A 38 -16.25 -42.21 31.04
CA THR A 38 -15.70 -41.22 31.96
C THR A 38 -14.26 -40.90 31.56
N VAL A 39 -14.09 -39.81 30.81
CA VAL A 39 -12.77 -39.22 30.53
C VAL A 39 -12.37 -38.39 31.76
N PRO A 40 -11.19 -38.61 32.36
CA PRO A 40 -10.70 -37.71 33.40
C PRO A 40 -10.41 -36.33 32.80
N SER A 41 -11.14 -35.31 33.25
CA SER A 41 -10.82 -33.89 33.03
C SER A 41 -9.56 -33.54 33.81
N ALA A 42 -8.40 -33.81 33.22
CA ALA A 42 -7.20 -33.03 33.50
C ALA A 42 -7.05 -32.06 32.34
N VAL A 43 -7.57 -30.84 32.50
CA VAL A 43 -7.24 -29.71 31.63
C VAL A 43 -5.79 -29.37 31.94
N PRO A 44 -4.82 -29.59 31.04
CA PRO A 44 -3.51 -28.98 31.24
C PRO A 44 -3.75 -27.48 31.11
N THR A 45 -3.38 -26.71 32.13
CA THR A 45 -3.20 -25.27 32.03
C THR A 45 -2.21 -25.01 30.91
N GLN A 46 -2.72 -24.80 29.70
CA GLN A 46 -1.90 -24.37 28.58
C GLN A 46 -1.64 -22.89 28.81
N GLU A 47 -0.44 -22.62 29.33
CA GLU A 47 0.13 -21.29 29.39
C GLU A 47 -0.05 -20.63 28.01
N PRO A 48 -0.53 -19.37 27.95
CA PRO A 48 -0.72 -18.69 26.67
C PRO A 48 0.57 -18.81 25.85
N PRO A 49 0.47 -19.09 24.53
CA PRO A 49 1.66 -19.19 23.70
C PRO A 49 2.45 -17.91 23.87
N THR A 50 3.58 -18.02 24.55
CA THR A 50 4.59 -16.96 24.58
C THR A 50 5.12 -16.94 23.16
N THR A 51 4.47 -16.12 22.32
CA THR A 51 5.01 -15.69 21.03
C THR A 51 6.33 -15.01 21.35
N THR A 52 7.38 -15.81 21.40
CA THR A 52 8.74 -15.34 21.41
C THR A 52 8.92 -14.76 20.01
N ILE A 53 8.66 -13.46 19.87
CA ILE A 53 9.18 -12.69 18.74
C ILE A 53 10.69 -12.85 18.87
N ALA A 54 11.25 -13.77 18.09
CA ALA A 54 12.69 -13.90 17.96
C ALA A 54 13.20 -12.51 17.57
N THR A 55 13.87 -11.85 18.50
CA THR A 55 14.54 -10.58 18.28
C THR A 55 15.69 -10.89 17.33
N SER A 56 15.39 -10.94 16.03
CA SER A 56 16.41 -10.97 14.99
C SER A 56 16.96 -9.55 14.91
N THR A 57 17.78 -9.20 15.89
CA THR A 57 18.73 -8.11 15.75
C THR A 57 19.78 -8.60 14.75
N LEU A 58 19.44 -8.59 13.46
CA LEU A 58 20.45 -8.58 12.42
C LEU A 58 21.16 -7.24 12.59
N ALA A 59 22.23 -7.24 13.37
CA ALA A 59 23.09 -6.10 13.52
C ALA A 59 23.60 -5.69 12.13
N ASP A 60 23.44 -4.41 11.81
CA ASP A 60 23.90 -3.86 10.55
C ASP A 60 25.42 -4.06 10.43
N PRO A 61 25.90 -4.80 9.42
CA PRO A 61 27.32 -5.07 9.27
C PRO A 61 28.15 -3.82 8.93
N ASP A 62 27.50 -2.73 8.51
CA ASP A 62 28.16 -1.49 8.08
C ASP A 62 27.30 -0.25 8.42
N PRO A 63 27.25 0.15 9.71
CA PRO A 63 26.34 1.20 10.19
C PRO A 63 26.68 2.61 9.70
N ASP A 64 27.91 2.84 9.24
CA ASP A 64 28.39 4.15 8.79
C ASP A 64 28.32 4.31 7.27
N ARG A 65 27.96 3.26 6.52
CA ARG A 65 27.84 3.33 5.07
C ARG A 65 26.72 4.26 4.63
N ALA A 66 27.11 5.22 3.80
CA ALA A 66 26.20 6.17 3.17
C ALA A 66 25.02 5.49 2.48
N THR A 67 23.84 6.10 2.64
CA THR A 67 22.61 5.67 1.95
C THR A 67 22.71 5.97 0.46
N GLU A 68 22.38 5.00 -0.38
CA GLU A 68 22.32 5.16 -1.83
C GLU A 68 21.00 5.85 -2.23
N MET A 69 21.08 7.01 -2.87
CA MET A 69 19.92 7.64 -3.49
C MET A 69 19.74 7.11 -4.91
N VAL A 70 18.67 6.36 -5.14
CA VAL A 70 18.36 5.74 -6.43
C VAL A 70 17.34 6.59 -7.17
N GLN A 71 17.74 7.17 -8.30
CA GLN A 71 16.83 7.87 -9.20
C GLN A 71 16.21 6.89 -10.20
N LEU A 72 14.91 6.69 -10.09
CA LEU A 72 14.15 5.88 -11.03
C LEU A 72 13.73 6.73 -12.21
N ILE A 73 14.15 6.29 -13.39
CA ILE A 73 13.92 6.96 -14.67
C ILE A 73 13.15 6.01 -15.61
N PRO A 74 11.85 5.79 -15.36
CA PRO A 74 11.06 4.86 -16.16
C PRO A 74 10.45 5.51 -17.39
N VAL A 75 10.48 6.84 -17.49
CA VAL A 75 9.84 7.62 -18.56
C VAL A 75 10.71 8.82 -18.90
N ASP A 76 10.87 9.10 -20.19
CA ASP A 76 11.55 10.31 -20.65
C ASP A 76 10.60 11.53 -20.75
N ARG A 77 11.15 12.71 -21.04
CA ARG A 77 10.36 13.95 -21.15
C ARG A 77 9.37 13.95 -22.32
N THR A 78 9.46 13.01 -23.25
CA THR A 78 8.49 12.84 -24.36
C THR A 78 7.31 11.96 -23.96
N GLY A 79 7.33 11.37 -22.75
CA GLY A 79 6.32 10.43 -22.28
C GLY A 79 6.54 9.00 -22.77
N THR A 80 7.76 8.68 -23.23
CA THR A 80 8.10 7.35 -23.72
C THR A 80 8.68 6.51 -22.56
N PRO A 81 8.14 5.30 -22.29
CA PRO A 81 8.71 4.40 -21.29
C PRO A 81 10.14 3.99 -21.64
N ALA A 82 11.01 3.94 -20.64
CA ALA A 82 12.37 3.43 -20.77
C ALA A 82 12.37 1.94 -21.11
N ALA A 83 13.47 1.46 -21.73
CA ALA A 83 13.61 0.07 -22.12
C ALA A 83 13.42 -0.90 -20.93
N GLY A 84 12.63 -1.95 -21.15
CA GLY A 84 12.32 -2.97 -20.15
C GLY A 84 11.16 -2.64 -19.21
N TYR A 85 10.57 -1.45 -19.30
CA TYR A 85 9.30 -1.16 -18.62
C TYR A 85 8.10 -1.67 -19.43
N THR A 86 7.19 -2.34 -18.73
CA THR A 86 5.90 -2.75 -19.29
C THR A 86 4.83 -1.74 -18.91
N VAL A 87 4.05 -1.27 -19.89
CA VAL A 87 2.90 -0.37 -19.65
C VAL A 87 1.60 -1.16 -19.66
N LEU A 88 0.92 -1.16 -18.52
CA LEU A 88 -0.38 -1.77 -18.31
C LEU A 88 -1.50 -0.74 -18.46
N ALA A 89 -2.72 -1.22 -18.70
CA ALA A 89 -3.91 -0.37 -18.64
C ALA A 89 -4.08 0.17 -17.20
N GLY A 90 -4.37 1.46 -17.10
CA GLY A 90 -4.71 2.12 -15.85
C GLY A 90 -6.16 2.59 -15.86
N GLU A 91 -6.49 3.37 -14.84
CA GLU A 91 -7.81 3.96 -14.62
C GLU A 91 -7.80 5.48 -14.82
N GLU A 92 -8.96 6.09 -14.65
CA GLU A 92 -9.10 7.54 -14.64
C GLU A 92 -8.66 8.11 -13.28
N VAL A 93 -7.95 9.23 -13.30
CA VAL A 93 -7.48 9.96 -12.12
C VAL A 93 -7.83 11.45 -12.22
N SER A 94 -7.78 12.16 -11.11
CA SER A 94 -8.09 13.59 -11.05
C SER A 94 -7.23 14.30 -10.01
N ASN A 95 -7.40 15.62 -9.89
CA ASN A 95 -6.75 16.47 -8.88
C ASN A 95 -5.26 16.17 -8.68
N CYS A 96 -4.53 16.06 -9.80
CA CYS A 96 -3.11 15.78 -9.76
C CYS A 96 -2.33 16.99 -9.21
N GLY A 97 -1.44 16.74 -8.26
CA GLY A 97 -0.57 17.73 -7.63
C GLY A 97 0.87 17.22 -7.54
N GLN A 98 1.75 17.99 -6.93
CA GLN A 98 3.15 17.62 -6.75
C GLN A 98 3.29 16.28 -6.00
N SER A 99 4.05 15.33 -6.57
CA SER A 99 4.45 14.11 -5.83
C SER A 99 5.57 14.45 -4.86
N SER A 100 5.49 13.94 -3.63
CA SER A 100 6.56 14.10 -2.63
C SER A 100 7.87 13.43 -3.05
N ALA A 101 7.81 12.41 -3.92
CA ALA A 101 8.97 11.64 -4.36
C ALA A 101 9.61 12.13 -5.67
N GLY A 102 9.06 13.19 -6.29
CA GLY A 102 9.62 13.75 -7.51
C GLY A 102 10.92 14.50 -7.26
N MET A 103 11.97 14.19 -8.01
CA MET A 103 13.19 15.03 -8.09
C MET A 103 13.13 16.04 -9.24
N ASP A 104 12.15 15.88 -10.12
CA ASP A 104 11.91 16.72 -11.28
C ASP A 104 10.53 17.38 -11.23
N SER A 105 10.40 18.51 -11.93
CA SER A 105 9.09 19.09 -12.25
C SER A 105 8.21 18.11 -13.02
N ASP A 106 6.90 18.25 -12.85
CA ASP A 106 5.87 17.42 -13.50
C ASP A 106 5.97 15.91 -13.20
N ILE A 107 6.43 15.58 -11.99
CA ILE A 107 6.15 14.29 -11.36
C ILE A 107 5.04 14.53 -10.34
N VAL A 108 3.91 13.84 -10.53
CA VAL A 108 2.67 14.13 -9.82
C VAL A 108 2.14 12.96 -9.01
N MET A 109 1.40 13.27 -7.96
CA MET A 109 0.45 12.35 -7.34
C MET A 109 -0.97 12.73 -7.75
N CYS A 110 -1.89 11.76 -7.87
CA CYS A 110 -3.28 12.00 -8.26
C CYS A 110 -4.27 11.25 -7.36
N VAL A 111 -5.54 11.66 -7.39
CA VAL A 111 -6.64 10.99 -6.69
C VAL A 111 -7.48 10.13 -7.65
N PRO A 112 -8.16 9.07 -7.16
CA PRO A 112 -8.18 8.57 -5.79
C PRO A 112 -6.89 7.82 -5.43
N SER A 113 -6.57 7.76 -4.12
CA SER A 113 -5.45 6.97 -3.59
C SER A 113 -5.50 5.50 -4.01
N ALA A 114 -6.71 4.93 -4.13
CA ALA A 114 -6.92 3.57 -4.59
C ALA A 114 -6.30 3.28 -5.98
N ALA A 115 -6.14 4.29 -6.83
CA ALA A 115 -5.51 4.15 -8.14
C ALA A 115 -3.98 3.91 -8.07
N ARG A 116 -3.38 4.08 -6.89
CA ARG A 116 -1.92 3.97 -6.68
C ARG A 116 -1.12 4.90 -7.58
N ALA A 117 -1.62 6.12 -7.73
CA ALA A 117 -1.07 7.16 -8.58
C ALA A 117 -0.22 8.17 -7.76
N ASP A 118 0.63 7.71 -6.85
CA ASP A 118 1.46 8.58 -5.99
C ASP A 118 2.66 9.17 -6.74
N VAL A 119 3.11 8.45 -7.77
CA VAL A 119 4.28 8.79 -8.56
C VAL A 119 3.95 8.56 -10.03
N CYS A 120 3.67 9.65 -10.73
CA CYS A 120 3.29 9.65 -12.13
C CYS A 120 4.10 10.64 -12.94
N TRP A 121 4.57 10.18 -14.10
CA TRP A 121 5.22 10.99 -15.13
C TRP A 121 4.15 11.54 -16.08
N VAL A 122 4.04 12.86 -16.15
CA VAL A 122 3.11 13.58 -17.03
C VAL A 122 3.62 13.58 -18.46
N THR A 123 2.84 13.03 -19.39
CA THR A 123 3.20 13.06 -20.82
C THR A 123 2.92 14.45 -21.45
N PRO A 124 3.46 14.76 -22.65
CA PRO A 124 3.31 16.07 -23.27
C PRO A 124 1.86 16.53 -23.52
N ASN A 125 0.91 15.60 -23.70
CA ASN A 125 -0.50 15.95 -23.90
C ASN A 125 -1.20 16.40 -22.59
N ARG A 126 -0.52 16.28 -21.45
CA ARG A 126 -0.96 16.68 -20.10
C ARG A 126 -2.23 15.97 -19.59
N THR A 127 -2.81 15.04 -20.33
CA THR A 127 -4.00 14.26 -19.91
C THR A 127 -3.68 12.78 -19.77
N THR A 128 -2.58 12.30 -20.34
CA THR A 128 -2.05 10.96 -20.14
C THR A 128 -0.88 10.99 -19.17
N LEU A 129 -0.88 10.03 -18.25
CA LEU A 129 0.12 9.84 -17.22
C LEU A 129 0.64 8.41 -17.31
N LEU A 130 1.92 8.22 -17.00
CA LEU A 130 2.47 6.90 -16.71
C LEU A 130 2.78 6.85 -15.23
N CYS A 131 2.13 5.97 -14.48
CA CYS A 131 2.25 5.91 -13.02
C CYS A 131 2.94 4.63 -12.59
N GLY A 132 3.95 4.75 -11.73
CA GLY A 132 4.61 3.60 -11.13
C GLY A 132 3.77 3.06 -9.96
N THR A 133 3.73 1.73 -9.79
CA THR A 133 3.02 1.12 -8.66
C THR A 133 3.94 0.88 -7.46
N THR A 134 5.18 0.45 -7.71
CA THR A 134 6.24 0.31 -6.70
C THR A 134 7.60 0.71 -7.29
N PRO A 135 8.58 1.14 -6.48
CA PRO A 135 9.90 1.53 -6.98
C PRO A 135 10.75 0.34 -7.47
N TRP A 136 10.39 -0.90 -7.12
CA TRP A 136 11.18 -2.09 -7.44
C TRP A 136 10.70 -2.80 -8.72
N GLU A 137 9.48 -2.54 -9.16
CA GLU A 137 8.91 -3.19 -10.34
C GLU A 137 9.11 -2.34 -11.61
N LYS A 138 9.36 -3.03 -12.73
CA LYS A 138 9.42 -2.40 -14.06
C LYS A 138 8.05 -2.36 -14.74
N THR A 139 7.05 -1.90 -14.01
CA THR A 139 5.65 -1.79 -14.46
C THR A 139 5.15 -0.36 -14.29
N LEU A 140 4.49 0.14 -15.32
CA LEU A 140 3.80 1.43 -15.31
C LEU A 140 2.33 1.20 -15.64
N LYS A 141 1.43 1.96 -15.03
CA LYS A 141 0.03 2.05 -15.44
C LYS A 141 -0.17 3.31 -16.29
N ARG A 142 -0.81 3.18 -17.44
CA ARG A 142 -1.25 4.33 -18.23
C ARG A 142 -2.56 4.85 -17.67
N MET A 143 -2.50 5.96 -16.95
CA MET A 143 -3.68 6.63 -16.39
C MET A 143 -4.14 7.78 -17.29
N THR A 144 -5.44 8.11 -17.20
CA THR A 144 -6.00 9.28 -17.88
C THR A 144 -6.49 10.28 -16.85
N SER A 145 -6.05 11.53 -16.93
CA SER A 145 -6.55 12.59 -16.06
C SER A 145 -7.84 13.19 -16.63
N THR A 146 -8.83 13.47 -15.77
CA THR A 146 -10.11 14.10 -16.15
C THR A 146 -9.96 15.52 -16.71
N ALA A 147 -8.83 16.17 -16.46
CA ALA A 147 -8.48 17.48 -16.97
C ALA A 147 -6.97 17.55 -17.26
N PRO A 148 -6.50 18.50 -18.10
CA PRO A 148 -5.08 18.72 -18.27
C PRO A 148 -4.39 19.00 -16.93
N VAL A 149 -3.37 18.20 -16.60
CA VAL A 149 -2.58 18.34 -15.38
C VAL A 149 -1.85 19.68 -15.42
N VAL A 150 -1.99 20.47 -14.36
CA VAL A 150 -1.29 21.76 -14.20
C VAL A 150 0.20 21.54 -13.97
N ARG A 151 1.04 22.49 -14.39
CA ARG A 151 2.49 22.40 -14.19
C ARG A 151 2.80 22.43 -12.70
N VAL A 152 3.65 21.51 -12.24
CA VAL A 152 4.11 21.47 -10.86
C VAL A 152 5.64 21.51 -10.80
N ALA A 153 6.18 22.25 -9.84
CA ALA A 153 7.60 22.20 -9.53
C ALA A 153 7.97 20.88 -8.83
N ALA A 154 9.26 20.56 -8.76
CA ALA A 154 9.74 19.54 -7.83
C ALA A 154 9.60 20.04 -6.37
N PRO A 155 9.35 19.16 -5.38
CA PRO A 155 9.52 19.48 -3.97
C PRO A 155 10.92 19.99 -3.67
N THR A 156 11.04 20.93 -2.73
CA THR A 156 12.35 21.43 -2.25
C THR A 156 13.07 20.41 -1.36
N ASP A 157 12.32 19.54 -0.68
CA ASP A 157 12.84 18.44 0.11
C ASP A 157 12.05 17.16 -0.23
N PRO A 158 12.47 16.42 -1.28
CA PRO A 158 11.74 15.24 -1.73
C PRO A 158 11.84 14.13 -0.68
N VAL A 159 10.74 13.39 -0.52
CA VAL A 159 10.61 12.23 0.37
C VAL A 159 10.66 10.96 -0.47
N PRO A 160 11.40 9.90 -0.08
CA PRO A 160 11.62 8.75 -0.95
C PRO A 160 10.31 8.02 -1.26
N TRP A 161 10.12 7.53 -2.48
CA TRP A 161 8.98 6.67 -2.82
C TRP A 161 9.03 5.32 -2.09
N GLY A 162 10.25 4.80 -1.89
CA GLY A 162 10.50 3.60 -1.12
C GLY A 162 11.88 3.57 -0.51
N LEU A 163 12.06 2.66 0.44
CA LEU A 163 13.24 2.47 1.26
C LEU A 163 13.63 1.00 1.23
N GLU A 164 14.93 0.72 1.14
CA GLU A 164 15.51 -0.56 1.53
C GLU A 164 16.28 -0.38 2.82
N LEU A 165 15.94 -1.16 3.85
CA LEU A 165 16.56 -1.10 5.17
C LEU A 165 17.73 -2.08 5.29
N ALA A 166 18.62 -1.86 6.26
CA ALA A 166 19.82 -2.67 6.46
C ALA A 166 19.52 -4.13 6.85
N ASP A 167 18.35 -4.39 7.41
CA ASP A 167 17.85 -5.73 7.69
C ASP A 167 17.18 -6.39 6.46
N GLY A 168 17.15 -5.70 5.32
CA GLY A 168 16.60 -6.17 4.05
C GLY A 168 15.14 -5.81 3.79
N ALA A 169 14.46 -5.07 4.68
CA ALA A 169 13.05 -4.72 4.50
C ALA A 169 12.89 -3.78 3.30
N LYS A 170 11.82 -3.97 2.52
CA LYS A 170 11.39 -3.04 1.48
C LYS A 170 10.16 -2.30 1.95
N CYS A 171 10.31 -1.01 2.23
CA CYS A 171 9.23 -0.19 2.74
C CYS A 171 8.79 0.82 1.70
N GLN A 172 7.50 0.87 1.40
CA GLN A 172 6.92 1.78 0.40
C GLN A 172 6.09 2.86 1.08
N VAL A 173 6.17 4.08 0.55
CA VAL A 173 5.44 5.23 1.09
C VAL A 173 3.96 4.90 1.20
N ARG A 174 3.36 5.33 2.30
CA ARG A 174 1.94 5.20 2.56
C ARG A 174 1.16 5.91 1.45
N ASN A 175 0.23 5.17 0.85
CA ASN A 175 -0.77 5.74 -0.03
C ASN A 175 -2.18 5.42 0.50
N GLY A 176 -2.87 6.48 0.95
CA GLY A 176 -4.26 6.40 1.39
C GLY A 176 -4.49 5.47 2.58
N GLY A 177 -5.75 5.07 2.74
CA GLY A 177 -6.21 4.21 3.82
C GLY A 177 -6.25 4.87 5.20
N SER A 178 -7.15 4.38 6.04
CA SER A 178 -7.10 4.68 7.48
C SER A 178 -6.03 3.80 8.09
N TRP A 179 -4.99 4.42 8.62
CA TRP A 179 -3.95 3.72 9.38
C TRP A 179 -4.10 4.16 10.82
N PRO A 180 -4.21 3.22 11.76
CA PRO A 180 -4.30 3.58 13.16
C PRO A 180 -2.95 4.13 13.65
N GLY A 181 -3.02 5.08 14.58
CA GLY A 181 -1.85 5.68 15.21
C GLY A 181 -1.44 4.91 16.48
N ARG A 182 -0.28 5.28 17.03
CA ARG A 182 0.23 4.72 18.29
C ARG A 182 -0.04 5.65 19.48
N ALA A 183 -0.10 5.09 20.68
CA ALA A 183 -0.28 5.85 21.92
C ALA A 183 0.87 6.85 22.20
N ASP A 184 2.05 6.59 21.65
CA ASP A 184 3.24 7.46 21.76
C ASP A 184 3.27 8.59 20.72
N GLY A 185 2.19 8.77 19.94
CA GLY A 185 2.05 9.85 18.95
C GLY A 185 2.73 9.57 17.61
N LEU A 186 3.37 8.40 17.44
CA LEU A 186 3.98 8.00 16.18
C LEU A 186 2.93 7.49 15.18
N ASN A 187 3.12 7.81 13.91
CA ASN A 187 2.25 7.44 12.80
C ASN A 187 3.00 6.63 11.74
N GLY A 188 2.27 5.77 11.02
CA GLY A 188 2.83 5.05 9.88
C GLY A 188 3.04 5.94 8.66
N ALA A 189 4.27 5.93 8.15
CA ALA A 189 4.66 6.65 6.94
C ALA A 189 5.00 5.71 5.78
N TYR A 190 5.53 4.51 6.05
CA TYR A 190 5.75 3.46 5.05
C TYR A 190 5.25 2.12 5.58
N TYR A 191 4.68 1.28 4.72
CA TYR A 191 4.49 -0.14 5.01
C TYR A 191 5.69 -0.91 4.51
N CYS A 192 6.15 -1.88 5.27
CA CYS A 192 7.20 -2.78 4.83
C CYS A 192 6.60 -4.07 4.27
N ASP A 193 7.40 -4.82 3.51
CA ASP A 193 7.06 -6.14 2.98
C ASP A 193 7.08 -7.26 4.04
N ARG A 194 6.95 -6.87 5.31
CA ARG A 194 6.89 -7.75 6.48
C ARG A 194 5.66 -7.42 7.31
N ASP A 195 5.04 -8.47 7.84
CA ASP A 195 3.79 -8.34 8.58
C ASP A 195 3.95 -7.47 9.83
N GLY A 196 3.10 -6.45 9.92
CA GLY A 196 3.03 -5.57 11.09
C GLY A 196 4.21 -4.62 11.27
N GLU A 197 5.08 -4.48 10.27
CA GLU A 197 6.26 -3.60 10.34
C GLU A 197 6.07 -2.35 9.48
N PHE A 198 6.33 -1.20 10.08
CA PHE A 198 6.13 0.11 9.45
C PHE A 198 7.30 1.04 9.76
N VAL A 199 7.65 1.89 8.80
CA VAL A 199 8.46 3.07 9.10
C VAL A 199 7.55 4.12 9.70
N LEU A 200 7.95 4.62 10.86
CA LEU A 200 7.20 5.57 11.66
C LEU A 200 7.70 7.00 11.48
N ILE A 201 6.81 7.95 11.73
CA ILE A 201 7.10 9.39 11.71
C ILE A 201 6.40 10.08 12.89
N ASP A 202 6.98 11.19 13.34
CA ASP A 202 6.34 12.17 14.23
C ASP A 202 6.19 13.54 13.54
N ASP A 203 5.45 14.46 14.15
CA ASP A 203 5.19 15.79 13.55
C ASP A 203 6.42 16.73 13.58
N THR A 204 7.50 16.32 14.22
CA THR A 204 8.70 17.15 14.46
C THR A 204 9.90 16.77 13.60
N HIS A 205 9.93 15.55 13.07
CA HIS A 205 11.04 15.02 12.29
C HIS A 205 10.57 14.47 10.95
N GLY A 206 11.42 14.59 9.92
CA GLY A 206 11.19 13.90 8.65
C GLY A 206 11.21 12.38 8.84
N VAL A 207 10.53 11.66 7.93
CA VAL A 207 10.42 10.19 7.98
C VAL A 207 11.75 9.43 8.00
N VAL A 208 12.78 10.07 7.46
CA VAL A 208 14.15 9.57 7.50
C VAL A 208 15.05 10.69 8.05
N ASN A 209 15.91 10.35 9.00
CA ASN A 209 16.94 11.26 9.48
C ASN A 209 18.08 11.29 8.46
N ARG A 210 18.28 12.46 7.83
CA ARG A 210 19.29 12.74 6.80
C ARG A 210 20.44 13.63 7.29
N SER A 211 20.61 13.78 8.60
CA SER A 211 21.65 14.65 9.19
C SER A 211 23.08 14.14 9.00
N GLN A 212 23.23 12.87 8.62
CA GLN A 212 24.49 12.20 8.27
C GLN A 212 24.33 11.52 6.91
N GLU A 213 25.43 11.08 6.28
CA GLU A 213 25.36 10.34 5.01
C GLU A 213 24.68 8.98 5.16
N ALA A 214 24.88 8.31 6.29
CA ALA A 214 24.14 7.11 6.67
C ALA A 214 22.77 7.50 7.24
N TRP A 215 21.73 7.42 6.43
CA TRP A 215 20.38 7.78 6.83
C TRP A 215 19.77 6.70 7.73
N THR A 216 18.89 7.11 8.65
CA THR A 216 18.18 6.16 9.52
C THR A 216 16.68 6.42 9.53
N ALA A 217 15.91 5.36 9.61
CA ALA A 217 14.47 5.38 9.85
C ALA A 217 14.17 4.77 11.23
N ILE A 218 13.02 5.12 11.82
CA ILE A 218 12.49 4.43 12.99
C ILE A 218 11.41 3.45 12.55
N VAL A 219 11.50 2.21 13.04
CA VAL A 219 10.68 1.10 12.59
C VAL A 219 9.96 0.48 13.77
N GLY A 220 8.68 0.17 13.60
CA GLY A 220 7.90 -0.48 14.64
C GLY A 220 6.52 -0.90 14.19
N GLY A 221 5.77 -1.46 15.13
CA GLY A 221 4.40 -1.90 14.90
C GLY A 221 3.39 -0.76 14.84
N LEU A 222 2.30 -1.00 14.11
CA LEU A 222 1.04 -0.27 14.19
C LEU A 222 -0.08 -1.27 14.49
N GLY A 223 -1.14 -0.81 15.14
CA GLY A 223 -2.31 -1.61 15.50
C GLY A 223 -3.41 -0.69 15.98
N ASP A 224 -4.45 -1.22 16.61
CA ASP A 224 -5.67 -0.47 16.91
C ASP A 224 -5.39 0.83 17.71
N ASN A 225 -6.31 1.79 17.62
CA ASN A 225 -6.12 3.13 18.18
C ASN A 225 -5.63 3.10 19.64
N ASN A 226 -4.46 3.69 19.86
CA ASN A 226 -3.77 3.78 21.16
C ASN A 226 -3.31 2.42 21.73
N GLN A 227 -3.13 1.41 20.90
CA GLN A 227 -2.42 0.20 21.30
C GLN A 227 -0.97 0.56 21.68
N GLU A 228 -0.52 0.00 22.81
CA GLU A 228 0.87 0.09 23.24
C GLU A 228 1.73 -0.89 22.43
N PHE A 229 2.90 -0.40 22.02
CA PHE A 229 3.89 -1.17 21.30
C PHE A 229 5.25 -1.00 22.00
N PRO A 230 6.19 -1.94 21.80
CA PRO A 230 7.58 -1.69 22.14
C PRO A 230 8.09 -0.39 21.51
N PRO A 231 9.11 0.24 22.10
CA PRO A 231 9.79 1.37 21.48
C PRO A 231 10.25 1.00 20.06
N PRO A 232 10.13 1.92 19.09
CA PRO A 232 10.59 1.65 17.75
C PRO A 232 12.11 1.51 17.70
N VAL A 233 12.59 0.76 16.72
CA VAL A 233 14.01 0.49 16.50
C VAL A 233 14.52 1.41 15.41
N LYS A 234 15.71 1.97 15.62
CA LYS A 234 16.41 2.73 14.59
C LYS A 234 17.11 1.76 13.64
N VAL A 235 16.79 1.87 12.35
CA VAL A 235 17.36 1.02 11.29
C VAL A 235 17.98 1.90 10.21
N ARG A 236 19.17 1.55 9.72
CA ARG A 236 19.81 2.28 8.61
C ARG A 236 19.05 2.05 7.31
N VAL A 237 18.91 3.11 6.52
CA VAL A 237 18.41 3.04 5.15
C VAL A 237 19.60 2.76 4.23
N VAL A 238 19.57 1.64 3.53
CA VAL A 238 20.59 1.28 2.54
C VAL A 238 20.32 1.98 1.23
N LYS A 239 19.06 2.00 0.78
CA LYS A 239 18.65 2.69 -0.45
C LYS A 239 17.39 3.51 -0.24
N ALA A 240 17.36 4.69 -0.86
CA ALA A 240 16.20 5.55 -0.92
C ALA A 240 15.84 5.82 -2.39
N TYR A 241 14.64 5.45 -2.80
CA TYR A 241 14.19 5.52 -4.19
C TYR A 241 13.42 6.81 -4.45
N PHE A 242 13.75 7.52 -5.53
CA PHE A 242 13.09 8.75 -5.96
C PHE A 242 12.70 8.66 -7.44
N ALA A 243 11.75 9.48 -7.86
CA ALA A 243 11.28 9.52 -9.23
C ALA A 243 11.94 10.68 -9.98
N SER A 244 12.40 10.42 -11.19
CA SER A 244 13.10 11.39 -12.04
C SER A 244 12.77 11.13 -13.52
N TYR A 245 13.06 12.08 -14.40
CA TYR A 245 13.05 11.89 -15.85
C TYR A 245 14.44 11.58 -16.37
N ALA A 246 14.54 11.02 -17.57
CA ALA A 246 15.82 10.93 -18.26
C ALA A 246 16.27 12.36 -18.57
N THR A 247 17.49 12.69 -18.15
CA THR A 247 18.17 13.88 -18.66
C THR A 247 18.36 13.70 -20.16
N GLY A 248 17.80 14.64 -20.93
CA GLY A 248 18.01 14.71 -22.38
C GLY A 248 19.36 15.31 -22.73
#